data_AF-A0A536LK93-F1
#
_entry.id   AF-A0A536LK93-F1
#
_cell.length_a   1.000
_cell.length_b   1.000
_cell.length_c   1.000
_cell.angle_alpha   90.00
_cell.angle_beta   90.00
_cell.angle_gamma   90.00
#
_symmetry.space_group_name_H-M   'P 1'
#
loop_
_entity.id
_entity.type
_entity.pdbx_description
1 polymer ?
#
loop_
_entity_poly.entity_id
_entity_poly.type
_entity_poly.pdbx_seq_one_letter_code
_entity_poly.pdbx_strand_id
1 'polypeptide(L)'
;MPDGVEAKAQAAPFALPQINISVYQLLLGGVLIAAFLTRFVRLGTPGEFYFDETYFPRTAQEIYRNDPAAWQFYGHENTHPPLSKEFMAGAMKIFKVADDIAPPLVPGVGGLENPYAWRFFGALAGVGSVLFIYLLARRLFDSEIAGLAAAFILTCEGVVFAQSRIATPDTFVLFFMLGCVYFLVTDRFLFSGVFFGAALACKYVASLTAVPIVLYLVWKLITRLREQPREERMKWFEIALPAGIARGLAARLDGRWQHSGRRRRAR
;
A
#
# COMPACT_ATOMS: atom_id res chain seq x y z
N MET A 1 23.92 -27.63 59.12
CA MET A 1 22.76 -27.31 58.25
C MET A 1 23.12 -26.03 57.53
N PRO A 2 23.10 -25.95 56.19
CA PRO A 2 23.44 -24.70 55.52
C PRO A 2 22.27 -23.74 55.58
N ASP A 3 22.57 -22.52 56.01
CA ASP A 3 21.64 -21.42 56.21
C ASP A 3 20.97 -21.01 54.89
N GLY A 4 19.66 -20.78 54.98
CA GLY A 4 18.80 -20.42 53.87
C GLY A 4 19.19 -19.08 53.24
N VAL A 5 19.51 -19.11 51.95
CA VAL A 5 19.63 -17.91 51.13
C VAL A 5 18.22 -17.51 50.67
N GLU A 6 17.54 -16.70 51.47
CA GLU A 6 16.35 -15.97 51.01
C GLU A 6 16.78 -14.85 50.06
N ALA A 7 16.90 -15.17 48.77
CA ALA A 7 17.04 -14.17 47.73
C ALA A 7 15.69 -13.45 47.55
N LYS A 8 15.48 -12.31 48.24
CA LYS A 8 14.41 -11.37 47.93
C LYS A 8 14.64 -10.78 46.54
N ALA A 9 14.02 -11.37 45.52
CA ALA A 9 13.88 -10.76 44.21
C ALA A 9 13.01 -9.49 44.35
N GLN A 10 13.64 -8.33 44.45
CA GLN A 10 12.96 -7.05 44.33
C GLN A 10 12.49 -6.92 42.87
N ALA A 11 11.19 -7.12 42.64
CA ALA A 11 10.57 -6.85 41.36
C ALA A 11 10.74 -5.35 41.04
N ALA A 12 11.46 -5.03 39.97
CA ALA A 12 11.59 -3.65 39.51
C ALA A 12 10.17 -3.10 39.23
N PRO A 13 9.81 -1.90 39.74
CA PRO A 13 8.49 -1.34 39.52
C PRO A 13 8.26 -1.14 38.02
N PHE A 14 7.13 -1.66 37.52
CA PHE A 14 6.72 -1.47 36.14
C PHE A 14 6.52 0.03 35.88
N ALA A 15 7.49 0.64 35.18
CA ALA A 15 7.38 2.02 34.75
C ALA A 15 6.40 2.10 33.58
N LEU A 16 5.30 2.83 33.77
CA LEU A 16 4.37 3.10 32.68
C LEU A 16 5.10 3.88 31.57
N PRO A 17 4.92 3.50 30.29
CA PRO A 17 5.52 4.22 29.19
C PRO A 17 5.01 5.66 29.20
N GLN A 18 5.93 6.64 29.29
CA GLN A 18 5.55 8.05 29.22
C GLN A 18 5.19 8.39 27.77
N ILE A 19 3.89 8.55 27.49
CA ILE A 19 3.39 8.94 26.19
C ILE A 19 3.53 10.45 26.06
N ASN A 20 4.54 10.92 25.35
CA ASN A 20 4.71 12.33 25.01
C ASN A 20 3.97 12.63 23.69
N ILE A 21 2.76 13.19 23.78
CA ILE A 21 1.93 13.55 22.62
C ILE A 21 2.25 14.98 22.19
N SER A 22 2.74 15.14 20.96
CA SER A 22 3.00 16.45 20.36
C SER A 22 1.69 17.14 19.92
N VAL A 23 1.66 18.47 19.93
CA VAL A 23 0.53 19.26 19.40
C VAL A 23 0.20 18.87 17.95
N TYR A 24 1.21 18.55 17.13
CA TYR A 24 1.00 18.12 15.73
C TYR A 24 0.30 16.77 15.64
N GLN A 25 0.55 15.86 16.60
CA GLN A 25 -0.13 14.57 16.67
C GLN A 25 -1.60 14.75 17.09
N LEU A 26 -1.89 15.69 18.00
CA LEU A 26 -3.26 16.06 18.35
C LEU A 26 -4.00 16.68 17.16
N LEU A 27 -3.35 17.59 16.42
CA LEU A 27 -3.92 18.19 15.22
C LEU A 27 -4.18 17.15 14.13
N LEU A 28 -3.23 16.25 13.88
CA LEU A 28 -3.43 15.12 12.96
C LEU A 28 -4.59 14.24 13.41
N GLY A 29 -4.66 13.92 14.71
CA GLY A 29 -5.78 13.19 15.29
C GLY A 29 -7.12 13.86 15.01
N GLY A 30 -7.19 15.18 15.19
CA GLY A 30 -8.37 15.98 14.86
C GLY A 30 -8.75 15.91 13.37
N VAL A 31 -7.77 16.02 12.46
CA VAL A 31 -8.00 15.89 11.01
C VAL A 31 -8.48 14.49 10.64
N LEU A 32 -7.88 13.43 11.22
CA LEU A 32 -8.29 12.06 10.96
C LEU A 32 -9.69 11.76 11.51
N ILE A 33 -10.03 12.29 12.68
CA ILE A 33 -11.39 12.22 13.22
C ILE A 33 -12.37 12.93 12.29
N ALA A 34 -12.04 14.13 11.79
CA ALA A 34 -12.88 14.83 10.83
C ALA A 34 -13.03 14.06 9.51
N ALA A 35 -11.95 13.46 9.00
CA ALA A 35 -11.98 12.62 7.80
C ALA A 35 -12.86 11.37 8.02
N PHE A 36 -12.77 10.76 9.19
CA PHE A 36 -13.61 9.63 9.58
C PHE A 36 -15.09 10.05 9.67
N LEU A 37 -15.42 11.09 10.43
CA LEU A 37 -16.79 11.55 10.59
C LEU A 37 -17.42 11.94 9.25
N THR A 38 -16.72 12.72 8.43
CA THR A 38 -17.25 13.12 7.11
C THR A 38 -17.53 11.91 6.21
N ARG A 39 -16.75 10.84 6.28
CA ARG A 39 -16.93 9.65 5.43
C ARG A 39 -17.94 8.67 6.01
N PHE A 40 -18.00 8.50 7.33
CA PHE A 40 -18.83 7.47 7.97
C PHE A 40 -20.22 7.95 8.40
N VAL A 41 -20.42 9.25 8.68
CA VAL A 41 -21.73 9.78 9.05
C VAL A 41 -22.71 9.56 7.89
N ARG A 42 -23.81 8.83 8.18
CA ARG A 42 -24.85 8.46 7.19
C ARG A 42 -24.28 7.75 5.97
N LEU A 43 -23.23 6.94 6.12
CA LEU A 43 -22.63 6.18 5.00
C LEU A 43 -23.66 5.24 4.33
N GLY A 44 -24.62 4.74 5.09
CA GLY A 44 -25.74 3.94 4.59
C GLY A 44 -26.77 4.72 3.74
N THR A 45 -26.63 6.04 3.58
CA THR A 45 -27.58 6.89 2.84
C THR A 45 -26.90 7.49 1.60
N PRO A 46 -27.51 7.40 0.39
CA PRO A 46 -28.81 6.79 0.08
C PRO A 46 -28.81 5.25 0.21
N GLY A 47 -30.00 4.69 0.45
CA GLY A 47 -30.24 3.24 0.51
C GLY A 47 -30.00 2.52 -0.82
N GLU A 48 -30.15 3.27 -1.90
CA GLU A 48 -30.04 2.80 -3.27
C GLU A 48 -28.59 2.76 -3.75
N PHE A 49 -28.38 2.01 -4.84
CA PHE A 49 -27.14 2.12 -5.61
C PHE A 49 -27.02 3.49 -6.25
N TYR A 50 -25.82 4.06 -6.14
CA TYR A 50 -25.47 5.30 -6.79
C TYR A 50 -24.36 5.06 -7.80
N PHE A 51 -24.55 5.50 -9.05
CA PHE A 51 -23.52 5.42 -10.10
C PHE A 51 -23.05 3.96 -10.32
N ASP A 52 -21.74 3.73 -10.37
CA ASP A 52 -21.09 2.44 -10.56
C ASP A 52 -21.34 1.41 -9.44
N GLU A 53 -22.01 1.80 -8.34
CA GLU A 53 -22.48 0.84 -7.33
C GLU A 53 -23.49 -0.17 -7.88
N THR A 54 -24.03 0.07 -9.06
CA THR A 54 -24.83 -0.91 -9.80
C THR A 54 -24.03 -2.16 -10.18
N TYR A 55 -22.70 -2.07 -10.27
CA TYR A 55 -21.83 -3.14 -10.77
C TYR A 55 -20.99 -3.77 -9.65
N PHE A 56 -20.17 -2.98 -8.96
CA PHE A 56 -19.15 -3.51 -8.02
C PHE A 56 -19.74 -4.20 -6.77
N PRO A 57 -20.65 -3.59 -5.99
CA PRO A 57 -21.35 -4.25 -4.90
C PRO A 57 -22.08 -5.54 -5.29
N ARG A 58 -22.64 -5.61 -6.50
CA ARG A 58 -23.33 -6.84 -6.96
C ARG A 58 -22.36 -7.99 -7.13
N THR A 59 -21.25 -7.75 -7.81
CA THR A 59 -20.21 -8.78 -7.92
C THR A 59 -19.59 -9.11 -6.57
N ALA A 60 -19.46 -8.14 -5.65
CA ALA A 60 -19.06 -8.44 -4.28
C ALA A 60 -20.06 -9.35 -3.54
N GLN A 61 -21.35 -9.19 -3.78
CA GLN A 61 -22.39 -10.08 -3.24
C GLN A 61 -22.29 -11.49 -3.83
N GLU A 62 -22.06 -11.61 -5.14
CA GLU A 62 -21.83 -12.89 -5.82
C GLU A 62 -20.60 -13.59 -5.23
N ILE A 63 -19.48 -12.87 -5.06
CA ILE A 63 -18.27 -13.37 -4.38
C ILE A 63 -18.60 -13.85 -2.96
N TYR A 64 -19.31 -13.04 -2.17
CA TYR A 64 -19.71 -13.39 -0.81
C TYR A 64 -20.54 -14.68 -0.75
N ARG A 65 -21.46 -14.87 -1.70
CA ARG A 65 -22.32 -16.07 -1.81
C ARG A 65 -21.61 -17.28 -2.41
N ASN A 66 -20.33 -17.15 -2.80
CA ASN A 66 -19.61 -18.14 -3.60
C ASN A 66 -20.33 -18.48 -4.90
N ASP A 67 -21.01 -17.52 -5.51
CA ASP A 67 -21.69 -17.67 -6.78
C ASP A 67 -20.66 -17.64 -7.93
N PRO A 68 -20.59 -18.69 -8.77
CA PRO A 68 -19.71 -18.70 -9.95
C PRO A 68 -19.93 -17.53 -10.92
N ALA A 69 -21.11 -16.90 -10.91
CA ALA A 69 -21.44 -15.74 -11.75
C ALA A 69 -20.45 -14.58 -11.59
N ALA A 70 -19.86 -14.41 -10.40
CA ALA A 70 -18.85 -13.39 -10.12
C ALA A 70 -17.63 -13.44 -11.05
N TRP A 71 -17.33 -14.63 -11.59
CA TRP A 71 -16.12 -14.91 -12.36
C TRP A 71 -16.40 -15.11 -13.85
N GLN A 72 -17.67 -15.03 -14.27
CA GLN A 72 -18.06 -15.20 -15.65
C GLN A 72 -17.76 -13.93 -16.46
N PHE A 73 -17.45 -14.10 -17.74
CA PHE A 73 -17.14 -12.98 -18.63
C PHE A 73 -18.31 -11.98 -18.76
N TYR A 74 -19.55 -12.47 -18.68
CA TYR A 74 -20.78 -11.68 -18.75
C TYR A 74 -21.38 -11.40 -17.36
N GLY A 75 -20.61 -11.56 -16.28
CA GLY A 75 -21.02 -11.17 -14.92
C GLY A 75 -21.17 -9.66 -14.77
N HIS A 76 -21.70 -9.20 -13.62
CA HIS A 76 -21.99 -7.77 -13.41
C HIS A 76 -20.74 -6.89 -13.52
N GLU A 77 -19.60 -7.30 -12.95
CA GLU A 77 -18.36 -6.54 -13.03
C GLU A 77 -17.11 -7.45 -13.02
N ASN A 78 -16.69 -7.88 -14.21
CA ASN A 78 -15.48 -8.68 -14.41
C ASN A 78 -14.39 -7.96 -15.24
N THR A 79 -14.56 -6.66 -15.52
CA THR A 79 -13.56 -5.90 -16.28
C THR A 79 -12.37 -5.49 -15.41
N HIS A 80 -12.58 -5.45 -14.08
CA HIS A 80 -11.59 -5.09 -13.08
C HIS A 80 -11.14 -6.29 -12.23
N PRO A 81 -9.86 -6.33 -11.83
CA PRO A 81 -9.36 -7.28 -10.83
C PRO A 81 -10.18 -7.29 -9.53
N PRO A 82 -10.20 -8.41 -8.78
CA PRO A 82 -11.24 -8.65 -7.77
C PRO A 82 -11.00 -7.98 -6.41
N LEU A 83 -9.81 -7.50 -6.09
CA LEU A 83 -9.45 -7.18 -4.69
C LEU A 83 -10.37 -6.14 -4.03
N SER A 84 -10.81 -5.11 -4.77
CA SER A 84 -11.77 -4.12 -4.25
C SER A 84 -13.12 -4.77 -3.91
N LYS A 85 -13.58 -5.70 -4.74
CA LYS A 85 -14.83 -6.44 -4.54
C LYS A 85 -14.71 -7.45 -3.40
N GLU A 86 -13.54 -8.07 -3.24
CA GLU A 86 -13.23 -8.94 -2.09
C GLU A 86 -13.28 -8.16 -0.77
N PHE A 87 -12.78 -6.93 -0.72
CA PHE A 87 -12.96 -6.07 0.45
C PHE A 87 -14.45 -5.82 0.74
N MET A 88 -15.23 -5.44 -0.28
CA MET A 88 -16.68 -5.23 -0.13
C MET A 88 -17.40 -6.49 0.36
N ALA A 89 -17.10 -7.66 -0.22
CA ALA A 89 -17.63 -8.97 0.18
C ALA A 89 -17.26 -9.30 1.63
N GLY A 90 -16.01 -9.03 2.02
CA GLY A 90 -15.53 -9.16 3.39
C GLY A 90 -16.30 -8.26 4.37
N ALA A 91 -16.63 -7.03 4.01
CA ALA A 91 -17.46 -6.17 4.85
C ALA A 91 -18.89 -6.71 4.98
N MET A 92 -19.50 -7.18 3.89
CA MET A 92 -20.82 -7.83 3.95
C MET A 92 -20.82 -9.02 4.94
N LYS A 93 -19.73 -9.79 4.97
CA LYS A 93 -19.52 -10.86 5.95
C LYS A 93 -19.38 -10.35 7.38
N ILE A 94 -18.60 -9.28 7.61
CA ILE A 94 -18.39 -8.69 8.94
C ILE A 94 -19.69 -8.14 9.52
N PHE A 95 -20.47 -7.43 8.70
CA PHE A 95 -21.72 -6.80 9.12
C PHE A 95 -22.94 -7.75 9.02
N LYS A 96 -22.70 -9.04 8.74
CA LYS A 96 -23.73 -10.10 8.67
C LYS A 96 -24.96 -9.71 7.85
N VAL A 97 -24.73 -9.08 6.70
CA VAL A 97 -25.79 -8.49 5.87
C VAL A 97 -26.61 -9.54 5.09
N ALA A 98 -26.19 -10.80 5.12
CA ALA A 98 -26.61 -11.76 4.11
C ALA A 98 -27.27 -13.03 4.65
N ASP A 99 -27.52 -13.14 5.96
CA ASP A 99 -28.16 -14.33 6.52
C ASP A 99 -29.70 -14.27 6.50
N ASP A 100 -30.34 -13.08 6.38
CA ASP A 100 -31.79 -12.97 6.61
C ASP A 100 -32.70 -12.44 5.47
N ILE A 101 -32.25 -11.88 4.33
CA ILE A 101 -33.20 -11.38 3.30
C ILE A 101 -32.83 -11.67 1.81
N ALA A 102 -33.76 -12.44 1.20
CA ALA A 102 -34.29 -12.55 -0.18
C ALA A 102 -33.42 -12.75 -1.45
N PRO A 103 -33.91 -13.54 -2.44
CA PRO A 103 -33.45 -13.55 -3.84
C PRO A 103 -34.31 -12.60 -4.73
N PRO A 104 -33.99 -12.41 -6.03
CA PRO A 104 -32.71 -12.20 -6.69
C PRO A 104 -32.56 -10.74 -7.16
N LEU A 105 -31.40 -10.44 -7.74
CA LEU A 105 -31.01 -9.18 -8.35
C LEU A 105 -32.05 -8.68 -9.39
N VAL A 106 -32.75 -7.56 -9.06
CA VAL A 106 -33.52 -6.62 -9.93
C VAL A 106 -34.92 -7.10 -10.36
N PRO A 107 -36.03 -6.30 -10.29
CA PRO A 107 -36.13 -4.90 -10.74
C PRO A 107 -36.87 -3.89 -9.83
N GLY A 108 -36.25 -2.72 -9.58
CA GLY A 108 -36.93 -1.59 -8.92
C GLY A 108 -36.10 -0.67 -8.01
N VAL A 109 -34.79 -0.88 -7.89
CA VAL A 109 -33.83 -0.14 -7.05
C VAL A 109 -33.98 -0.51 -5.56
N GLY A 110 -32.91 -1.05 -4.97
CA GLY A 110 -32.88 -1.57 -3.60
C GLY A 110 -32.39 -3.01 -3.59
N GLY A 111 -31.08 -3.21 -3.51
CA GLY A 111 -30.45 -4.48 -3.87
C GLY A 111 -29.20 -4.82 -3.09
N LEU A 112 -29.21 -4.52 -1.80
CA LEU A 112 -28.43 -5.11 -0.71
C LEU A 112 -28.95 -4.38 0.55
N GLU A 113 -29.25 -5.07 1.63
CA GLU A 113 -30.00 -4.46 2.74
C GLU A 113 -29.21 -3.44 3.57
N ASN A 114 -27.91 -3.35 3.33
CA ASN A 114 -27.04 -2.53 4.14
C ASN A 114 -25.94 -1.81 3.34
N PRO A 115 -26.23 -0.61 2.79
CA PRO A 115 -25.25 0.18 2.04
C PRO A 115 -24.00 0.54 2.81
N TYR A 116 -24.12 0.57 4.13
CA TYR A 116 -22.99 0.74 5.00
C TYR A 116 -21.92 -0.34 4.76
N ALA A 117 -22.31 -1.60 4.57
CA ALA A 117 -21.37 -2.70 4.47
C ALA A 117 -20.52 -2.62 3.20
N TRP A 118 -21.12 -2.48 2.01
CA TRP A 118 -20.32 -2.41 0.79
C TRP A 118 -19.52 -1.11 0.66
N ARG A 119 -19.94 -0.03 1.33
CA ARG A 119 -19.19 1.25 1.36
C ARG A 119 -18.11 1.30 2.45
N PHE A 120 -18.17 0.43 3.47
CA PHE A 120 -17.36 0.51 4.69
C PHE A 120 -15.85 0.60 4.42
N PHE A 121 -15.30 -0.37 3.67
CA PHE A 121 -13.86 -0.39 3.40
C PHE A 121 -13.43 0.70 2.43
N GLY A 122 -14.31 1.16 1.54
CA GLY A 122 -14.06 2.33 0.70
C GLY A 122 -13.90 3.60 1.55
N ALA A 123 -14.81 3.82 2.51
CA ALA A 123 -14.72 4.94 3.45
C ALA A 123 -13.46 4.86 4.31
N LEU A 124 -13.10 3.66 4.78
CA LEU A 124 -11.87 3.43 5.55
C LEU A 124 -10.61 3.70 4.72
N ALA A 125 -10.57 3.25 3.46
CA ALA A 125 -9.48 3.55 2.53
C ALA A 125 -9.36 5.05 2.25
N GLY A 126 -10.49 5.77 2.20
CA GLY A 126 -10.51 7.23 2.12
C GLY A 126 -9.85 7.91 3.32
N VAL A 127 -10.14 7.45 4.56
CA VAL A 127 -9.46 7.95 5.77
C VAL A 127 -7.98 7.59 5.77
N GLY A 128 -7.64 6.37 5.35
CA GLY A 128 -6.25 5.94 5.21
C GLY A 128 -5.47 6.76 4.17
N SER A 129 -6.13 7.22 3.11
CA SER A 129 -5.54 8.10 2.09
C SER A 129 -5.16 9.46 2.69
N VAL A 130 -5.97 10.00 3.61
CA VAL A 130 -5.65 11.22 4.38
C VAL A 130 -4.40 11.02 5.25
N LEU A 131 -4.23 9.84 5.86
CA LEU A 131 -3.02 9.54 6.60
C LEU A 131 -1.79 9.45 5.68
N PHE A 132 -1.88 8.74 4.56
CA PHE A 132 -0.73 8.59 3.67
C PHE A 132 -0.33 9.91 3.00
N ILE A 133 -1.28 10.78 2.64
CA ILE A 133 -0.92 12.09 2.08
C ILE A 133 -0.22 12.97 3.12
N TYR A 134 -0.66 12.93 4.39
CA TYR A 134 0.03 13.61 5.50
C TYR A 134 1.49 13.14 5.58
N LEU A 135 1.70 11.82 5.62
CA LEU A 135 3.02 11.22 5.76
C LEU A 135 3.93 11.56 4.57
N LEU A 136 3.37 11.56 3.36
CA LEU A 136 4.12 11.87 2.14
C LEU A 136 4.50 13.36 2.08
N ALA A 137 3.57 14.26 2.34
CA ALA A 137 3.82 15.70 2.35
C ALA A 137 4.80 16.10 3.46
N ARG A 138 4.64 15.54 4.66
CA ARG A 138 5.60 15.73 5.76
C ARG A 138 7.01 15.33 5.35
N ARG A 139 7.17 14.19 4.65
CA ARG A 139 8.47 13.71 4.19
C ARG A 139 9.04 14.54 3.05
N LEU A 140 8.19 15.02 2.14
CA LEU A 140 8.60 15.78 0.97
C LEU A 140 9.09 17.19 1.35
N PHE A 141 8.42 17.82 2.31
CA PHE A 141 8.72 19.20 2.75
C PHE A 141 9.46 19.29 4.08
N ASP A 142 9.76 18.15 4.71
CA ASP A 142 10.33 18.04 6.07
C ASP A 142 9.59 18.91 7.10
N SER A 143 8.26 18.97 6.98
CA SER A 143 7.42 19.91 7.73
C SER A 143 6.10 19.27 8.17
N GLU A 144 5.87 19.28 9.48
CA GLU A 144 4.61 18.83 10.09
C GLU A 144 3.42 19.65 9.61
N ILE A 145 3.61 20.97 9.46
CA ILE A 145 2.56 21.88 9.00
C ILE A 145 2.18 21.58 7.55
N ALA A 146 3.16 21.32 6.68
CA ALA A 146 2.89 20.95 5.28
C ALA A 146 2.13 19.61 5.21
N GLY A 147 2.50 18.64 6.04
CA GLY A 147 1.76 17.39 6.19
C GLY A 147 0.30 17.62 6.60
N LEU A 148 0.09 18.41 7.67
CA LEU A 148 -1.26 18.73 8.18
C LEU A 148 -2.10 19.47 7.14
N ALA A 149 -1.51 20.43 6.43
CA ALA A 149 -2.19 21.15 5.36
C ALA A 149 -2.63 20.20 4.23
N ALA A 150 -1.75 19.30 3.79
CA ALA A 150 -2.10 18.31 2.76
C ALA A 150 -3.23 17.37 3.21
N ALA A 151 -3.18 16.92 4.47
CA ALA A 151 -4.22 16.08 5.07
C ALA A 151 -5.58 16.80 5.14
N PHE A 152 -5.56 18.06 5.58
CA PHE A 152 -6.75 18.89 5.67
C PHE A 152 -7.35 19.14 4.28
N ILE A 153 -6.52 19.50 3.30
CA ILE A 153 -6.95 19.70 1.91
C ILE A 153 -7.60 18.43 1.35
N LEU A 154 -6.96 17.26 1.49
CA LEU A 154 -7.54 15.99 0.99
C LEU A 154 -8.83 15.59 1.73
N THR A 155 -8.95 15.97 3.01
CA THR A 155 -10.18 15.75 3.78
C THR A 155 -11.34 16.56 3.21
N CYS A 156 -11.09 17.79 2.78
CA CYS A 156 -12.07 18.72 2.22
C CYS A 156 -12.22 18.63 0.69
N GLU A 157 -11.39 17.84 0.00
CA GLU A 157 -11.45 17.65 -1.44
C GLU A 157 -12.70 16.83 -1.82
N GLY A 158 -13.53 17.39 -2.70
CA GLY A 158 -14.88 16.90 -2.97
C GLY A 158 -14.92 15.57 -3.72
N VAL A 159 -13.98 15.33 -4.65
CA VAL A 159 -13.95 14.10 -5.45
C VAL A 159 -13.53 12.91 -4.59
N VAL A 160 -12.46 13.04 -3.82
CA VAL A 160 -11.98 12.00 -2.89
C VAL A 160 -13.00 11.77 -1.79
N PHE A 161 -13.65 12.83 -1.30
CA PHE A 161 -14.78 12.70 -0.37
C PHE A 161 -15.90 11.84 -0.99
N ALA A 162 -16.41 12.23 -2.16
CA ALA A 162 -17.52 11.53 -2.82
C ALA A 162 -17.16 10.08 -3.17
N GLN A 163 -16.01 9.86 -3.80
CA GLN A 163 -15.52 8.53 -4.20
C GLN A 163 -15.29 7.63 -3.00
N SER A 164 -14.86 8.15 -1.85
CA SER A 164 -14.69 7.32 -0.64
C SER A 164 -16.01 6.91 0.01
N ARG A 165 -17.13 7.52 -0.36
CA ARG A 165 -18.46 7.21 0.19
C ARG A 165 -19.33 6.35 -0.72
N ILE A 166 -18.87 6.05 -1.93
CA ILE A 166 -19.52 5.13 -2.86
C ILE A 166 -18.62 3.91 -3.06
N ALA A 167 -19.21 2.74 -3.30
CA ALA A 167 -18.43 1.51 -3.46
C ALA A 167 -17.88 1.34 -4.88
N THR A 168 -16.83 2.12 -5.18
CA THR A 168 -16.04 2.04 -6.41
C THR A 168 -14.61 1.57 -6.10
N PRO A 169 -13.88 1.00 -7.08
CA PRO A 169 -12.50 0.58 -6.89
C PRO A 169 -11.52 1.76 -6.74
N ASP A 170 -11.90 2.96 -7.19
CA ASP A 170 -11.00 4.11 -7.31
C ASP A 170 -10.41 4.57 -5.97
N THR A 171 -11.21 4.52 -4.89
CA THR A 171 -10.71 4.87 -3.55
C THR A 171 -9.66 3.88 -3.03
N PHE A 172 -9.82 2.59 -3.34
CA PHE A 172 -8.82 1.58 -2.99
C PHE A 172 -7.52 1.79 -3.77
N VAL A 173 -7.62 2.11 -5.07
CA VAL A 173 -6.47 2.43 -5.90
C VAL A 173 -5.72 3.64 -5.33
N LEU A 174 -6.42 4.72 -4.99
CA LEU A 174 -5.81 5.91 -4.38
C LEU A 174 -5.07 5.55 -3.08
N PHE A 175 -5.73 4.83 -2.17
CA PHE A 175 -5.16 4.42 -0.89
C PHE A 175 -3.87 3.59 -1.07
N PHE A 176 -3.96 2.53 -1.89
CA PHE A 176 -2.82 1.65 -2.13
C PHE A 176 -1.69 2.35 -2.88
N MET A 177 -2.01 3.25 -3.81
CA MET A 177 -1.01 4.03 -4.54
C MET A 177 -0.28 5.03 -3.64
N LEU A 178 -0.99 5.74 -2.76
CA LEU A 178 -0.35 6.65 -1.80
C LEU A 178 0.56 5.88 -0.84
N GLY A 179 0.10 4.73 -0.33
CA GLY A 179 0.93 3.86 0.50
C GLY A 179 2.14 3.31 -0.26
N CYS A 180 1.96 2.88 -1.51
CA CYS A 180 3.06 2.44 -2.38
C CYS A 180 4.14 3.53 -2.48
N VAL A 181 3.76 4.75 -2.85
CA VAL A 181 4.71 5.86 -3.01
C VAL A 181 5.39 6.18 -1.68
N TYR A 182 4.64 6.25 -0.58
CA TYR A 182 5.21 6.49 0.75
C TYR A 182 6.25 5.43 1.14
N PHE A 183 5.95 4.15 0.94
CA PHE A 183 6.89 3.07 1.22
C PHE A 183 8.10 3.06 0.27
N LEU A 184 7.90 3.43 -0.99
CA LEU A 184 8.97 3.56 -1.98
C LEU A 184 9.99 4.63 -1.57
N VAL A 185 9.51 5.82 -1.19
CA VAL A 185 10.39 6.94 -0.80
C VAL A 185 11.00 6.78 0.59
N THR A 186 10.49 5.85 1.41
CA THR A 186 11.05 5.49 2.72
C THR A 186 11.91 4.23 2.68
N ASP A 187 12.29 3.76 1.48
CA ASP A 187 13.17 2.61 1.24
C ASP A 187 12.58 1.27 1.71
N ARG A 188 11.28 1.22 1.97
CA ARG A 188 10.54 0.02 2.40
C ARG A 188 9.99 -0.73 1.19
N PHE A 189 10.89 -1.22 0.34
CA PHE A 189 10.55 -1.76 -0.99
C PHE A 189 9.55 -2.93 -0.96
N LEU A 190 9.61 -3.82 0.05
CA LEU A 190 8.65 -4.91 0.18
C LEU A 190 7.23 -4.39 0.35
N PHE A 191 7.02 -3.46 1.29
CA PHE A 191 5.71 -2.84 1.51
C PHE A 191 5.25 -2.03 0.30
N SER A 192 6.17 -1.34 -0.38
CA SER A 192 5.88 -0.66 -1.65
C SER A 192 5.36 -1.64 -2.69
N GLY A 193 6.01 -2.79 -2.86
CA GLY A 193 5.61 -3.82 -3.83
C GLY A 193 4.25 -4.44 -3.49
N VAL A 194 3.98 -4.71 -2.21
CA VAL A 194 2.67 -5.22 -1.74
C VAL A 194 1.57 -4.21 -2.03
N PHE A 195 1.78 -2.93 -1.71
CA PHE A 195 0.79 -1.89 -1.97
C PHE A 195 0.58 -1.65 -3.48
N PHE A 196 1.65 -1.66 -4.28
CA PHE A 196 1.54 -1.58 -5.74
C PHE A 196 0.74 -2.76 -6.32
N GLY A 197 1.04 -3.98 -5.88
CA GLY A 197 0.32 -5.19 -6.27
C GLY A 197 -1.15 -5.15 -5.87
N ALA A 198 -1.47 -4.63 -4.68
CA ALA A 198 -2.84 -4.42 -4.23
C ALA A 198 -3.58 -3.40 -5.10
N ALA A 199 -2.94 -2.28 -5.47
CA ALA A 199 -3.53 -1.29 -6.38
C ALA A 199 -3.85 -1.92 -7.76
N LEU A 200 -2.91 -2.69 -8.32
CA LEU A 200 -3.11 -3.46 -9.56
C LEU A 200 -4.27 -4.46 -9.43
N ALA A 201 -4.35 -5.14 -8.30
CA ALA A 201 -5.41 -6.11 -8.01
C ALA A 201 -6.78 -5.46 -7.72
N CYS A 202 -6.87 -4.13 -7.64
CA CYS A 202 -8.13 -3.38 -7.62
C CYS A 202 -8.52 -2.85 -9.01
N LYS A 203 -7.56 -2.34 -9.80
CA LYS A 203 -7.81 -1.74 -11.12
C LYS A 203 -6.54 -1.70 -11.95
N TYR A 204 -6.61 -2.17 -13.21
CA TYR A 204 -5.45 -2.21 -14.10
C TYR A 204 -4.82 -0.83 -14.37
N VAL A 205 -5.58 0.27 -14.23
CA VAL A 205 -5.05 1.64 -14.39
C VAL A 205 -3.86 1.93 -13.48
N ALA A 206 -3.77 1.26 -12.33
CA ALA A 206 -2.62 1.38 -11.43
C ALA A 206 -1.30 1.00 -12.11
N SER A 207 -1.32 0.17 -13.16
CA SER A 207 -0.13 -0.22 -13.94
C SER A 207 0.59 0.95 -14.57
N LEU A 208 -0.11 2.06 -14.86
CA LEU A 208 0.52 3.27 -15.38
C LEU A 208 1.57 3.84 -14.42
N THR A 209 1.43 3.59 -13.12
CA THR A 209 2.40 4.04 -12.12
C THR A 209 3.68 3.18 -12.07
N ALA A 210 3.71 2.03 -12.77
CA ALA A 210 4.93 1.25 -12.92
C ALA A 210 6.05 2.07 -13.56
N VAL A 211 5.71 2.92 -14.54
CA VAL A 211 6.69 3.75 -15.27
C VAL A 211 7.45 4.69 -14.32
N PRO A 212 6.80 5.60 -13.56
CA PRO A 212 7.51 6.47 -12.64
C PRO A 212 8.21 5.69 -11.51
N ILE A 213 7.68 4.55 -11.04
CA ILE A 213 8.35 3.71 -10.05
C ILE A 213 9.67 3.16 -10.60
N VAL A 214 9.65 2.58 -11.79
CA VAL A 214 10.85 2.03 -12.44
C VAL A 214 11.86 3.14 -12.70
N LEU A 215 11.42 4.29 -13.22
CA LEU A 215 12.31 5.45 -13.43
C LEU A 215 12.97 5.91 -12.13
N TYR A 216 12.20 6.01 -11.03
CA TYR A 216 12.74 6.34 -9.71
C TYR A 216 13.75 5.31 -9.21
N LEU A 217 13.45 4.02 -9.34
CA LEU A 217 14.35 2.93 -8.91
C LEU A 217 15.63 2.90 -9.75
N VAL A 218 15.55 3.11 -11.05
CA VAL A 218 16.72 3.22 -11.94
C VAL A 218 17.56 4.43 -11.57
N TRP A 219 16.94 5.59 -11.38
CA TRP A 219 17.65 6.80 -10.92
C TRP A 219 18.35 6.57 -9.57
N LYS A 220 17.66 5.93 -8.63
CA LYS A 220 18.19 5.59 -7.31
C LYS A 220 19.34 4.58 -7.38
N LEU A 221 19.26 3.60 -8.28
CA LEU A 221 20.34 2.65 -8.52
C LEU A 221 21.57 3.36 -9.10
N ILE A 222 21.37 4.22 -10.11
CA ILE A 222 22.46 4.98 -10.75
C ILE A 222 23.15 5.91 -9.74
N THR A 223 22.39 6.61 -8.90
CA THR A 223 22.94 7.50 -7.86
C THR A 223 23.74 6.71 -6.83
N ARG A 224 23.19 5.62 -6.29
CA ARG A 224 23.95 4.73 -5.38
C ARG A 224 25.21 4.17 -6.01
N LEU A 225 25.15 3.75 -7.27
CA LEU A 225 26.33 3.28 -8.00
C LEU A 225 27.35 4.41 -8.22
N ARG A 226 26.94 5.67 -8.37
CA ARG A 226 27.87 6.81 -8.53
C ARG A 226 28.56 7.18 -7.21
N GLU A 227 27.85 7.05 -6.10
CA GLU A 227 28.33 7.40 -4.76
C GLU A 227 29.26 6.34 -4.14
N GLN A 228 29.20 5.08 -4.58
CA GLN A 228 30.12 4.05 -4.10
C GLN A 228 31.57 4.32 -4.55
N PRO A 229 32.55 4.29 -3.62
CA PRO A 229 33.97 4.31 -3.97
C PRO A 229 34.29 3.22 -4.99
N ARG A 230 35.15 3.52 -5.97
CA ARG A 230 35.54 2.59 -7.04
C ARG A 230 35.96 1.20 -6.55
N GLU A 231 36.53 1.12 -5.35
CA GLU A 231 36.99 -0.13 -4.73
C GLU A 231 35.84 -1.03 -4.23
N GLU A 232 34.73 -0.46 -3.73
CA GLU A 232 33.56 -1.24 -3.29
C GLU A 232 32.70 -1.71 -4.48
N ARG A 233 32.68 -0.92 -5.56
CA ARG A 233 32.04 -1.27 -6.83
C ARG A 233 32.56 -2.57 -7.42
N MET A 234 33.86 -2.83 -7.27
CA MET A 234 34.51 -4.06 -7.77
C MET A 234 34.13 -5.29 -6.93
N LYS A 235 33.97 -5.12 -5.60
CA LYS A 235 33.54 -6.20 -4.70
C LYS A 235 32.12 -6.71 -5.00
N TRP A 236 31.23 -5.83 -5.47
CA TRP A 236 29.89 -6.23 -5.90
C TRP A 236 29.91 -7.26 -7.05
N PHE A 237 30.83 -7.12 -8.00
CA PHE A 237 30.99 -8.11 -9.08
C PHE A 237 31.59 -9.42 -8.55
N GLU A 238 32.47 -9.38 -7.55
CA GLU A 238 33.02 -10.59 -6.90
C GLU A 238 32.00 -11.35 -6.05
N ILE A 239 31.02 -10.66 -5.47
CA ILE A 239 29.93 -11.27 -4.69
C ILE A 239 28.84 -11.84 -5.62
N ALA A 240 28.59 -11.21 -6.76
CA ALA A 240 27.59 -11.65 -7.73
C ALA A 240 28.07 -12.77 -8.68
N LEU A 241 29.39 -12.90 -8.88
CA LEU A 241 29.98 -14.04 -9.58
C LEU A 241 30.35 -15.10 -8.53
N PRO A 242 29.83 -16.34 -8.62
CA PRO A 242 30.33 -17.44 -7.80
C PRO A 242 31.86 -17.44 -7.89
N ALA A 243 32.56 -17.46 -6.76
CA ALA A 243 33.99 -17.17 -6.62
C ALA A 243 34.94 -17.94 -7.57
N GLY A 244 34.44 -18.99 -8.25
CA GLY A 244 35.14 -19.71 -9.31
C GLY A 244 35.16 -19.02 -10.68
N ILE A 245 34.14 -18.23 -11.05
CA ILE A 245 34.05 -17.61 -12.39
C ILE A 245 34.88 -16.31 -12.45
N ALA A 246 34.89 -15.53 -11.36
CA ALA A 246 35.69 -14.30 -11.26
C ALA A 246 37.21 -14.58 -11.40
N ARG A 247 37.72 -15.66 -10.78
CA ARG A 247 39.12 -16.06 -10.90
C ARG A 247 39.49 -16.52 -12.32
N GLY A 248 38.57 -17.20 -13.01
CA GLY A 248 38.80 -17.67 -14.38
C GLY A 248 38.85 -16.53 -15.42
N LEU A 249 38.08 -15.46 -15.21
CA LEU A 249 38.10 -14.27 -16.06
C LEU A 249 39.31 -13.37 -15.79
N ALA A 250 39.68 -13.16 -14.52
CA ALA A 250 40.87 -12.38 -14.15
C ALA A 250 42.16 -13.02 -14.69
N ALA A 251 42.32 -14.34 -14.54
CA ALA A 251 43.49 -15.06 -15.08
C ALA A 251 43.57 -15.03 -16.62
N ARG A 252 42.43 -14.96 -17.32
CA ARG A 252 42.36 -14.84 -18.79
C ARG A 252 42.66 -13.43 -19.31
N LEU A 253 42.59 -12.41 -18.47
CA LEU A 253 42.90 -11.03 -18.82
C LEU A 253 44.39 -10.71 -18.54
N ASP A 254 44.96 -11.22 -17.45
CA ASP A 254 46.40 -11.07 -17.15
C ASP A 254 47.31 -11.84 -18.12
N GLY A 255 46.88 -13.04 -18.55
CA GLY A 255 47.62 -13.83 -19.54
C GLY A 255 47.74 -13.20 -20.93
N ARG A 256 46.85 -12.25 -21.29
CA ARG A 256 46.90 -11.55 -22.58
C ARG A 256 47.80 -10.32 -22.56
N TRP A 257 48.08 -9.73 -21.39
CA TRP A 257 48.97 -8.58 -21.26
C TRP A 257 50.45 -8.97 -21.19
N GLN A 258 50.79 -10.13 -20.62
CA GLN A 258 52.19 -10.57 -20.56
C GLN A 258 52.76 -11.03 -21.91
N HIS A 259 51.91 -11.47 -22.86
CA HIS A 259 52.37 -11.89 -24.18
C HIS A 259 52.44 -10.76 -25.24
N SER A 260 51.79 -9.61 -25.03
CA SER A 260 51.86 -8.48 -25.98
C SER A 260 53.00 -7.48 -25.69
N GLY A 261 53.51 -7.44 -24.44
CA GLY A 261 54.56 -6.49 -24.03
C GLY A 261 56.01 -6.89 -24.34
N ARG A 262 56.29 -8.17 -24.68
CA ARG A 262 57.67 -8.68 -24.85
C ARG A 262 58.23 -8.64 -26.28
N ARG A 263 57.49 -8.18 -27.29
CA ARG A 263 57.97 -8.12 -28.70
C ARG A 263 58.35 -6.73 -29.24
N ARG A 264 58.44 -5.69 -28.41
CA ARG A 264 58.85 -4.33 -28.85
C ARG A 264 60.12 -3.77 -28.19
N ARG A 265 60.97 -4.62 -27.60
CA ARG A 265 62.32 -4.22 -27.14
C ARG A 265 63.38 -5.25 -27.58
N ALA A 266 63.54 -5.40 -28.89
CA ALA A 266 64.71 -6.02 -29.51
C ALA A 266 64.64 -5.79 -31.02
N ARG A 267 64.95 -4.58 -31.46
CA ARG A 267 65.53 -4.17 -32.75
C ARG A 267 65.38 -2.66 -32.91
#